data_AF-A0A963E563-F1
#
_entry.id   AF-A0A963E563-F1
#
_cell.length_a   1.000
_cell.length_b   1.000
_cell.length_c   1.000
_cell.angle_alpha   90.00
_cell.angle_beta   90.00
_cell.angle_gamma   90.00
#
_symmetry.space_group_name_H-M   'P 1'
#
loop_
_entity.id
_entity.type
_entity.pdbx_description
1 polymer ?
#
loop_
_entity_poly.entity_id
_entity_poly.type
_entity_poly.pdbx_seq_one_letter_code
_entity_poly.pdbx_strand_id
1 'polypeptide(L)'
;MTTLDIDNINVSAFDAMPSPEEIQARLPLSPRAVNLVKCGREILRNILDRSDQRLFVVVGPCSIHDPVAGLDYARRLKALADEVGDTLYLVMRVYFEKPRTTTGWKGYINDPDMDDSFHVDRGMQQAREFLLELAELGLPAGTEALDPIAPQYLGDLISWTAIGARTTESQTHREISSGLSTPVGFKNGTNGDVAIAINAILSASRPHSFLGINGQGRTAIVRTRGNRYGHLVLRGGDGRPNYDTVSVQMAEQALRKAALPCNIV
;
A
#
# COMPACT_ATOMS: atom_id res chain seq x y z
N MET A 1 -14.90 -8.91 37.25
CA MET A 1 -13.50 -9.32 37.43
C MET A 1 -12.79 -8.13 38.05
N THR A 2 -12.19 -8.30 39.22
CA THR A 2 -11.21 -7.35 39.75
C THR A 2 -10.06 -7.29 38.75
N THR A 3 -9.93 -6.17 38.04
CA THR A 3 -8.80 -5.91 37.16
C THR A 3 -7.54 -5.93 38.02
N LEU A 4 -6.74 -6.98 37.87
CA LEU A 4 -5.37 -6.96 38.37
C LEU A 4 -4.67 -5.81 37.65
N ASP A 5 -3.99 -4.93 38.39
CA ASP A 5 -3.21 -3.79 37.88
C ASP A 5 -1.91 -4.27 37.20
N ILE A 6 -2.07 -5.20 36.27
CA ILE A 6 -1.02 -5.85 35.46
C ILE A 6 -1.42 -5.96 33.99
N ASP A 7 -2.70 -5.68 33.65
CA ASP A 7 -3.23 -5.77 32.30
C ASP A 7 -4.03 -4.51 31.93
N ASN A 8 -3.86 -4.04 30.70
CA ASN A 8 -4.56 -2.87 30.14
C ASN A 8 -4.42 -1.56 30.93
N ILE A 9 -3.38 -1.41 31.77
CA ILE A 9 -3.11 -0.21 32.58
C ILE A 9 -3.08 1.08 31.73
N ASN A 10 -2.60 0.98 30.49
CA ASN A 10 -2.48 2.10 29.55
C ASN A 10 -3.54 2.09 28.44
N VAL A 11 -4.61 1.29 28.56
CA VAL A 11 -5.71 1.23 27.58
C VAL A 11 -6.92 1.95 28.15
N SER A 12 -7.37 3.00 27.46
CA SER A 12 -8.54 3.79 27.89
C SER A 12 -9.87 3.10 27.59
N ALA A 13 -9.99 2.44 26.44
CA ALA A 13 -11.21 1.79 25.97
C ALA A 13 -10.92 0.76 24.86
N PHE A 14 -11.90 -0.11 24.62
CA PHE A 14 -11.96 -1.01 23.46
C PHE A 14 -13.25 -0.72 22.71
N ASP A 15 -13.15 -0.05 21.57
CA ASP A 15 -14.28 0.20 20.68
C ASP A 15 -14.41 -0.92 19.64
N ALA A 16 -15.64 -1.23 19.26
CA ALA A 16 -15.90 -2.26 18.26
C ALA A 16 -15.62 -1.74 16.85
N MET A 17 -14.98 -2.57 16.03
CA MET A 17 -14.76 -2.31 14.61
C MET A 17 -15.61 -3.28 13.79
N PRO A 18 -16.38 -2.81 12.78
CA PRO A 18 -17.02 -3.70 11.82
C PRO A 18 -15.99 -4.59 11.13
N SER A 19 -16.30 -5.86 10.92
CA SER A 19 -15.41 -6.80 10.24
C SER A 19 -15.17 -6.41 8.77
N PRO A 20 -14.07 -6.90 8.15
CA PRO A 20 -13.84 -6.70 6.72
C PRO A 20 -15.02 -7.14 5.84
N GLU A 21 -15.63 -8.29 6.12
CA GLU A 21 -16.80 -8.81 5.40
C GLU A 21 -18.01 -7.89 5.54
N GLU A 22 -18.26 -7.31 6.72
CA GLU A 22 -19.37 -6.37 6.91
C GLU A 22 -19.18 -5.08 6.11
N ILE A 23 -17.96 -4.51 6.10
CA ILE A 23 -17.67 -3.33 5.29
C ILE A 23 -17.77 -3.65 3.79
N GLN A 24 -17.23 -4.79 3.35
CA GLN A 24 -17.29 -5.22 1.95
C GLN A 24 -18.73 -5.55 1.51
N ALA A 25 -19.59 -6.06 2.39
CA ALA A 25 -20.99 -6.32 2.09
C ALA A 25 -21.80 -5.03 1.95
N ARG A 26 -21.50 -4.00 2.76
CA ARG A 26 -22.11 -2.65 2.61
C ARG A 26 -21.67 -1.96 1.32
N LEU A 27 -20.43 -2.21 0.90
CA LEU A 27 -19.75 -1.55 -0.21
C LEU A 27 -19.14 -2.59 -1.18
N PRO A 28 -19.99 -3.32 -1.93
CA PRO A 28 -19.55 -4.41 -2.79
C PRO A 28 -18.78 -3.89 -4.01
N LEU A 29 -17.83 -4.69 -4.50
CA LEU A 29 -17.19 -4.44 -5.78
C LEU A 29 -18.20 -4.54 -6.92
N SER A 30 -18.16 -3.59 -7.85
CA SER A 30 -18.84 -3.77 -9.14
C SER A 30 -18.02 -4.70 -10.07
N PRO A 31 -18.63 -5.28 -11.12
CA PRO A 31 -17.89 -6.00 -12.15
C PRO A 31 -16.80 -5.15 -12.83
N ARG A 32 -17.02 -3.83 -12.94
CA ARG A 32 -16.05 -2.89 -13.52
C ARG A 32 -14.84 -2.74 -12.61
N ALA A 33 -15.06 -2.55 -11.30
CA ALA A 33 -13.99 -2.46 -10.31
C ALA A 33 -13.16 -3.75 -10.26
N VAL A 34 -13.81 -4.92 -10.26
CA VAL A 34 -13.11 -6.22 -10.31
C VAL A 34 -12.21 -6.32 -11.53
N ASN A 35 -12.74 -6.01 -12.72
CA ASN A 35 -11.99 -6.08 -13.96
C ASN A 35 -10.82 -5.10 -13.98
N LEU A 36 -11.04 -3.85 -13.54
CA LEU A 36 -9.98 -2.84 -13.45
C LEU A 36 -8.83 -3.31 -12.57
N VAL A 37 -9.13 -3.77 -11.35
CA VAL A 37 -8.09 -4.19 -10.40
C VAL A 37 -7.33 -5.41 -10.93
N LYS A 38 -8.05 -6.39 -11.48
CA LYS A 38 -7.45 -7.60 -12.06
C LYS A 38 -6.53 -7.26 -13.23
N CYS A 39 -7.03 -6.51 -14.21
CA CYS A 39 -6.24 -6.09 -15.38
C CYS A 39 -5.08 -5.20 -14.96
N GLY A 40 -5.28 -4.27 -14.02
CA GLY A 40 -4.25 -3.36 -13.59
C GLY A 40 -3.10 -4.04 -12.84
N ARG A 41 -3.40 -5.04 -12.00
CA ARG A 41 -2.36 -5.88 -11.40
C ARG A 41 -1.58 -6.65 -12.45
N GLU A 42 -2.25 -7.17 -13.48
CA GLU A 42 -1.59 -7.92 -14.54
C GLU A 42 -0.70 -7.02 -15.41
N ILE A 43 -1.16 -5.82 -15.76
CA ILE A 43 -0.33 -4.83 -16.46
C ILE A 43 0.93 -4.50 -15.67
N LEU A 44 0.80 -4.21 -14.37
CA LEU A 44 1.97 -3.92 -13.53
C LEU A 44 2.95 -5.10 -13.47
N ARG A 45 2.45 -6.34 -13.40
CA ARG A 45 3.29 -7.55 -13.46
C ARG A 45 4.01 -7.67 -14.80
N ASN A 46 3.32 -7.43 -15.91
CA ASN A 46 3.90 -7.47 -17.25
C ASN A 46 4.99 -6.41 -17.44
N ILE A 47 4.80 -5.20 -16.89
CA ILE A 47 5.84 -4.15 -16.89
C ILE A 47 7.06 -4.62 -16.08
N LEU A 48 6.84 -5.20 -14.90
CA LEU A 48 7.92 -5.72 -14.04
C LEU A 48 8.63 -6.94 -14.67
N ASP A 49 7.92 -7.75 -15.45
CA ASP A 49 8.43 -8.89 -16.20
C ASP A 49 9.03 -8.50 -17.56
N ARG A 50 8.97 -7.20 -17.93
CA ARG A 50 9.45 -6.63 -19.20
C ARG A 50 8.73 -7.18 -20.45
N SER A 51 7.56 -7.79 -20.29
CA SER A 51 6.68 -8.17 -21.40
C SER A 51 5.85 -6.99 -21.91
N ASP A 52 5.64 -5.99 -21.05
CA ASP A 52 5.12 -4.66 -21.40
C ASP A 52 6.27 -3.63 -21.26
N GLN A 53 6.52 -2.83 -22.30
CA GLN A 53 7.63 -1.88 -22.35
C GLN A 53 7.30 -0.51 -21.74
N ARG A 54 6.05 -0.30 -21.31
CA ARG A 54 5.63 0.95 -20.67
C ARG A 54 6.30 1.12 -19.31
N LEU A 55 6.39 2.37 -18.86
CA LEU A 55 6.71 2.69 -17.48
C LEU A 55 5.42 2.86 -16.69
N PHE A 56 5.32 2.29 -15.49
CA PHE A 56 4.23 2.67 -14.59
C PHE A 56 4.63 3.87 -13.75
N VAL A 57 3.66 4.74 -13.45
CA VAL A 57 3.87 5.97 -12.68
C VAL A 57 2.86 6.01 -11.54
N VAL A 58 3.34 5.97 -10.31
CA VAL A 58 2.51 6.15 -9.11
C VAL A 58 2.49 7.62 -8.74
N VAL A 59 1.38 8.32 -9.01
CA VAL A 59 1.27 9.78 -8.87
C VAL A 59 -0.06 10.19 -8.25
N GLY A 60 -0.02 11.21 -7.40
CA GLY A 60 -1.20 11.72 -6.72
C GLY A 60 -0.87 12.47 -5.43
N PRO A 61 -1.89 12.86 -4.66
CA PRO A 61 -1.71 13.57 -3.40
C PRO A 61 -0.81 12.83 -2.41
N CYS A 62 -0.12 13.58 -1.55
CA CYS A 62 0.64 13.04 -0.42
C CYS A 62 -0.23 12.09 0.42
N SER A 63 -1.43 12.56 0.77
CA SER A 63 -2.48 11.85 1.48
C SER A 63 -3.84 12.42 1.10
N ILE A 64 -4.86 11.56 0.99
CA ILE A 64 -6.26 11.96 0.82
C ILE A 64 -6.79 12.44 2.18
N HIS A 65 -7.47 13.58 2.18
CA HIS A 65 -8.15 14.16 3.36
C HIS A 65 -9.53 14.71 2.98
N ASP A 66 -9.68 15.16 1.72
CA ASP A 66 -10.95 15.53 1.10
C ASP A 66 -11.24 14.60 -0.10
N PRO A 67 -12.24 13.71 -0.01
CA PRO A 67 -12.67 12.86 -1.12
C PRO A 67 -13.11 13.64 -2.36
N VAL A 68 -13.72 14.82 -2.19
CA VAL A 68 -14.24 15.62 -3.31
C VAL A 68 -13.08 16.13 -4.16
N ALA A 69 -12.08 16.76 -3.54
CA ALA A 69 -10.85 17.16 -4.23
C ALA A 69 -10.06 15.94 -4.77
N GLY A 70 -10.05 14.83 -4.04
CA GLY A 70 -9.42 13.58 -4.48
C GLY A 70 -10.03 13.05 -5.79
N LEU A 71 -11.36 13.08 -5.91
CA LEU A 71 -12.07 12.64 -7.11
C LEU A 71 -11.98 13.65 -8.26
N ASP A 72 -11.90 14.96 -7.98
CA ASP A 72 -11.57 15.95 -9.03
C ASP A 72 -10.18 15.66 -9.63
N TYR A 73 -9.18 15.40 -8.78
CA TYR A 73 -7.86 14.98 -9.23
C TYR A 73 -7.92 13.68 -10.04
N ALA A 74 -8.67 12.68 -9.57
CA ALA A 74 -8.82 11.40 -10.25
C ALA A 74 -9.38 11.56 -11.67
N ARG A 75 -10.40 12.41 -11.87
CA ARG A 75 -10.98 12.67 -13.20
C ARG A 75 -9.96 13.29 -14.17
N ARG A 76 -9.14 14.24 -13.69
CA ARG A 76 -8.06 14.84 -14.48
C ARG A 76 -6.97 13.83 -14.81
N LEU A 77 -6.57 13.02 -13.83
CA LEU A 77 -5.56 11.98 -14.01
C LEU A 77 -6.05 10.88 -14.96
N LYS A 78 -7.35 10.55 -14.95
CA LYS A 78 -7.95 9.60 -15.89
C LYS A 78 -7.88 10.10 -17.33
N ALA A 79 -8.20 11.38 -17.57
CA ALA A 79 -8.07 11.97 -18.90
C ALA A 79 -6.62 11.90 -19.42
N LEU A 80 -5.65 12.22 -18.55
CA LEU A 80 -4.23 12.08 -18.89
C LEU A 80 -3.83 10.62 -19.12
N ALA A 81 -4.33 9.69 -18.30
CA ALA A 81 -4.03 8.26 -18.44
C ALA A 81 -4.48 7.70 -19.79
N ASP A 82 -5.60 8.20 -20.33
CA ASP A 82 -6.06 7.85 -21.69
C ASP A 82 -5.15 8.41 -22.78
N GLU A 83 -4.66 9.64 -22.61
CA GLU A 83 -3.76 10.31 -23.56
C GLU A 83 -2.39 9.62 -23.64
N VAL A 84 -1.83 9.19 -22.51
CA VAL A 84 -0.46 8.65 -22.45
C VAL A 84 -0.38 7.12 -22.39
N GLY A 85 -1.52 6.44 -22.46
CA GLY A 85 -1.67 5.00 -22.15
C GLY A 85 -0.81 4.05 -22.98
N ASP A 86 -0.38 4.47 -24.17
CA ASP A 86 0.51 3.72 -25.05
C ASP A 86 1.97 3.68 -24.54
N THR A 87 2.35 4.60 -23.65
CA THR A 87 3.73 4.76 -23.17
C THR A 87 3.86 4.67 -21.65
N LEU A 88 2.85 5.16 -20.91
CA LEU A 88 2.83 5.19 -19.46
C LEU A 88 1.59 4.51 -18.91
N TYR A 89 1.76 3.75 -17.84
CA TYR A 89 0.66 3.19 -17.07
C TYR A 89 0.48 3.94 -15.75
N LEU A 90 -0.50 4.84 -15.70
CA LEU A 90 -0.71 5.70 -14.53
C LEU A 90 -1.48 4.97 -13.43
N VAL A 91 -0.94 5.04 -12.21
CA VAL A 91 -1.56 4.55 -10.98
C VAL A 91 -1.76 5.72 -10.04
N MET A 92 -3.01 5.98 -9.64
CA MET A 92 -3.28 7.05 -8.69
C MET A 92 -2.74 6.68 -7.31
N ARG A 93 -1.92 7.56 -6.75
CA ARG A 93 -1.49 7.47 -5.36
C ARG A 93 -2.67 7.82 -4.43
N VAL A 94 -3.14 6.83 -3.70
CA VAL A 94 -4.25 6.93 -2.72
C VAL A 94 -3.74 6.48 -1.36
N TYR A 95 -3.13 7.40 -0.62
CA TYR A 95 -2.64 7.14 0.73
C TYR A 95 -3.60 7.83 1.70
N PHE A 96 -4.18 7.09 2.64
CA PHE A 96 -5.10 7.70 3.62
C PHE A 96 -4.37 8.28 4.83
N GLU A 97 -3.14 7.85 5.08
CA GLU A 97 -2.40 8.22 6.27
C GLU A 97 -0.94 8.54 5.94
N LYS A 98 -0.27 9.18 6.89
CA LYS A 98 1.17 9.42 6.83
C LYS A 98 1.81 9.09 8.16
N PRO A 99 2.75 8.14 8.22
CA PRO A 99 3.44 7.80 9.46
C PRO A 99 4.31 8.96 9.93
N ARG A 100 4.02 9.46 11.14
CA ARG A 100 4.65 10.64 11.77
C ARG A 100 5.24 10.27 13.13
N THR A 101 6.39 10.85 13.45
CA THR A 101 7.05 10.72 14.76
C THR A 101 6.65 11.81 15.75
N THR A 102 5.88 12.81 15.30
CA THR A 102 5.39 13.95 16.10
C THR A 102 3.86 13.95 16.15
N THR A 103 3.29 14.76 17.03
CA THR A 103 1.84 15.06 17.05
C THR A 103 1.40 15.69 15.73
N GLY A 104 0.15 15.44 15.34
CA GLY A 104 -0.46 15.89 14.09
C GLY A 104 -1.49 14.88 13.57
N TRP A 105 -2.28 15.32 12.58
CA TRP A 105 -3.36 14.54 11.98
C TRP A 105 -2.92 13.13 11.56
N LYS A 106 -3.70 12.13 11.97
CA LYS A 106 -3.37 10.70 11.82
C LYS A 106 -3.81 10.09 10.49
N GLY A 107 -4.51 10.87 9.65
CA GLY A 107 -4.96 10.45 8.34
C GLY A 107 -6.46 10.17 8.30
N TYR A 108 -6.97 10.02 7.08
CA TYR A 108 -8.39 10.00 6.77
C TYR A 108 -9.12 8.78 7.31
N ILE A 109 -8.46 7.63 7.38
CA ILE A 109 -9.04 6.45 8.04
C ILE A 109 -9.13 6.69 9.54
N ASN A 110 -8.07 7.16 10.18
CA ASN A 110 -8.04 7.33 11.63
C ASN A 110 -8.92 8.49 12.12
N ASP A 111 -8.92 9.62 11.43
CA ASP A 111 -9.59 10.86 11.86
C ASP A 111 -10.21 11.57 10.64
N PRO A 112 -11.35 11.08 10.14
CA PRO A 112 -11.98 11.58 8.91
C PRO A 112 -12.53 13.01 9.04
N ASP A 113 -12.89 13.46 10.25
CA ASP A 113 -13.40 14.81 10.51
C ASP A 113 -12.29 15.85 10.72
N MET A 114 -11.03 15.40 10.89
CA MET A 114 -9.88 16.26 11.19
C MET A 114 -10.05 17.05 12.51
N ASP A 115 -10.74 16.47 13.48
CA ASP A 115 -11.10 17.09 14.76
C ASP A 115 -10.69 16.25 15.98
N ASP A 116 -9.81 15.26 15.79
CA ASP A 116 -9.35 14.30 16.80
C ASP A 116 -10.48 13.44 17.40
N SER A 117 -11.60 13.27 16.70
CA SER A 117 -12.71 12.38 17.13
C SER A 117 -12.43 10.88 16.96
N PHE A 118 -11.48 10.53 16.10
CA PHE A 118 -11.04 9.16 15.82
C PHE A 118 -12.17 8.18 15.43
N HIS A 119 -13.11 8.62 14.58
CA HIS A 119 -14.14 7.75 14.01
C HIS A 119 -13.58 6.77 12.95
N VAL A 120 -12.74 5.82 13.39
CA VAL A 120 -11.97 4.91 12.52
C VAL A 120 -12.87 3.98 11.69
N ASP A 121 -13.98 3.53 12.27
CA ASP A 121 -14.99 2.72 11.60
C ASP A 121 -15.60 3.46 10.40
N ARG A 122 -15.95 4.74 10.60
CA ARG A 122 -16.47 5.61 9.54
C ARG A 122 -15.39 5.93 8.51
N GLY A 123 -14.17 6.26 8.95
CA GLY A 123 -13.05 6.56 8.07
C GLY A 123 -12.67 5.37 7.17
N MET A 124 -12.71 4.13 7.70
CA MET A 124 -12.50 2.91 6.90
C MET A 124 -13.58 2.73 5.84
N GLN A 125 -14.84 2.98 6.19
CA GLN A 125 -15.95 2.90 5.24
C GLN A 125 -15.78 3.96 4.12
N GLN A 126 -15.50 5.21 4.49
CA GLN A 126 -15.30 6.32 3.54
C GLN A 126 -14.07 6.12 2.65
N ALA A 127 -12.98 5.55 3.17
CA ALA A 127 -11.82 5.17 2.39
C ALA A 127 -12.16 4.12 1.31
N ARG A 128 -13.02 3.15 1.65
CA ARG A 128 -13.51 2.16 0.70
C ARG A 128 -14.43 2.77 -0.36
N GLU A 129 -15.35 3.65 0.04
CA GLU A 129 -16.22 4.41 -0.88
C GLU A 129 -15.38 5.17 -1.92
N PHE A 130 -14.36 5.90 -1.47
CA PHE A 130 -13.44 6.62 -2.36
C PHE A 130 -12.74 5.68 -3.37
N LEU A 131 -12.24 4.53 -2.90
CA LEU A 131 -11.56 3.57 -3.77
C LEU A 131 -12.52 2.92 -4.79
N LEU A 132 -13.78 2.70 -4.42
CA LEU A 132 -14.81 2.22 -5.34
C LEU A 132 -15.11 3.25 -6.42
N GLU A 133 -15.33 4.51 -6.05
CA GLU A 133 -15.55 5.59 -7.02
C GLU A 133 -14.37 5.75 -7.98
N LEU A 134 -13.14 5.68 -7.45
CA LEU A 134 -11.93 5.68 -8.26
C LEU A 134 -11.88 4.51 -9.26
N ALA A 135 -12.27 3.32 -8.81
CA ALA A 135 -12.32 2.14 -9.66
C ALA A 135 -13.41 2.26 -10.74
N GLU A 136 -14.55 2.87 -10.44
CA GLU A 136 -15.58 3.19 -11.44
C GLU A 136 -15.10 4.20 -12.48
N LEU A 137 -14.25 5.16 -12.10
CA LEU A 137 -13.60 6.05 -13.06
C LEU A 137 -12.63 5.31 -13.99
N GLY A 138 -12.22 4.09 -13.65
CA GLY A 138 -11.31 3.27 -14.44
C GLY A 138 -9.83 3.59 -14.19
N LEU A 139 -9.49 4.06 -12.98
CA LEU A 139 -8.12 4.41 -12.61
C LEU A 139 -7.61 3.48 -11.50
N PRO A 140 -6.49 2.76 -11.69
CA PRO A 140 -5.95 1.87 -10.66
C PRO A 140 -5.39 2.65 -9.47
N ALA A 141 -5.55 2.09 -8.26
CA ALA A 141 -5.09 2.72 -7.02
C ALA A 141 -3.78 2.11 -6.51
N GLY A 142 -2.89 2.97 -6.04
CA GLY A 142 -1.65 2.62 -5.34
C GLY A 142 -1.65 3.15 -3.90
N THR A 143 -1.39 2.30 -2.91
CA THR A 143 -1.40 2.70 -1.48
C THR A 143 -0.09 2.34 -0.77
N GLU A 144 0.00 2.61 0.53
CA GLU A 144 1.07 2.16 1.43
C GLU A 144 0.46 1.27 2.52
N ALA A 145 1.04 0.08 2.74
CA ALA A 145 0.61 -0.78 3.84
C ALA A 145 1.33 -0.35 5.13
N LEU A 146 0.57 0.24 6.06
CA LEU A 146 1.07 0.75 7.34
C LEU A 146 0.83 -0.22 8.50
N ASP A 147 -0.14 -1.12 8.35
CA ASP A 147 -0.56 -2.08 9.36
C ASP A 147 -1.05 -3.41 8.72
N PRO A 148 -1.09 -4.52 9.49
CA PRO A 148 -1.55 -5.83 8.99
C PRO A 148 -3.05 -5.95 8.72
N ILE A 149 -3.86 -5.00 9.18
CA ILE A 149 -5.32 -5.11 9.24
C ILE A 149 -5.97 -4.46 8.01
N ALA A 150 -5.57 -3.24 7.67
CA ALA A 150 -6.14 -2.48 6.55
C ALA A 150 -6.18 -3.23 5.20
N PRO A 151 -5.20 -4.08 4.83
CA PRO A 151 -5.28 -4.88 3.60
C PRO A 151 -6.49 -5.82 3.52
N GLN A 152 -7.05 -6.27 4.65
CA GLN A 152 -8.26 -7.10 4.64
C GLN A 152 -9.51 -6.30 4.26
N TYR A 153 -9.53 -4.99 4.55
CA TYR A 153 -10.66 -4.10 4.27
C TYR A 153 -10.64 -3.53 2.84
N LEU A 154 -9.45 -3.13 2.39
CA LEU A 154 -9.29 -2.32 1.17
C LEU A 154 -8.49 -3.02 0.07
N GLY A 155 -7.82 -4.14 0.39
CA GLY A 155 -6.85 -4.78 -0.50
C GLY A 155 -7.44 -5.31 -1.80
N ASP A 156 -8.75 -5.52 -1.88
CA ASP A 156 -9.47 -5.92 -3.09
C ASP A 156 -9.62 -4.78 -4.12
N LEU A 157 -9.35 -3.52 -3.73
CA LEU A 157 -9.40 -2.32 -4.59
C LEU A 157 -8.01 -1.76 -4.96
N ILE A 158 -6.93 -2.36 -4.46
CA ILE A 158 -5.57 -1.86 -4.68
C ILE A 158 -4.88 -2.60 -5.84
N SER A 159 -4.21 -1.87 -6.72
CA SER A 159 -3.40 -2.45 -7.81
C SER A 159 -1.91 -2.50 -7.49
N TRP A 160 -1.39 -1.58 -6.67
CA TRP A 160 0.03 -1.51 -6.28
C TRP A 160 0.18 -1.11 -4.80
N THR A 161 1.15 -1.67 -4.08
CA THR A 161 1.37 -1.35 -2.66
C THR A 161 2.82 -0.92 -2.42
N ALA A 162 3.03 0.12 -1.61
CA ALA A 162 4.33 0.46 -1.05
C ALA A 162 4.51 -0.08 0.36
N ILE A 163 5.76 -0.41 0.69
CA ILE A 163 6.24 -0.51 2.07
C ILE A 163 7.16 0.69 2.35
N GLY A 164 6.84 1.39 3.43
CA GLY A 164 7.50 2.61 3.85
C GLY A 164 8.95 2.41 4.28
N ALA A 165 9.80 3.42 4.13
CA ALA A 165 11.22 3.35 4.52
C ALA A 165 11.45 2.99 6.00
N ARG A 166 10.47 3.28 6.88
CA ARG A 166 10.51 2.94 8.32
C ARG A 166 9.98 1.54 8.63
N THR A 167 9.31 0.90 7.69
CA THR A 167 8.68 -0.42 7.85
C THR A 167 9.27 -1.47 6.92
N THR A 168 10.10 -1.10 5.93
CA THR A 168 10.83 -2.05 5.06
C THR A 168 11.69 -3.04 5.87
N GLU A 169 12.23 -2.62 7.01
CA GLU A 169 13.02 -3.50 7.89
C GLU A 169 12.15 -4.37 8.81
N SER A 170 10.87 -4.01 9.00
CA SER A 170 9.95 -4.73 9.89
C SER A 170 9.64 -6.12 9.33
N GLN A 171 9.88 -7.15 10.14
CA GLN A 171 9.54 -8.53 9.81
C GLN A 171 8.05 -8.69 9.52
N THR A 172 7.18 -8.10 10.34
CA THR A 172 5.73 -8.10 10.15
C THR A 172 5.34 -7.57 8.76
N HIS A 173 5.94 -6.47 8.31
CA HIS A 173 5.64 -5.90 7.00
C HIS A 173 6.17 -6.77 5.84
N ARG A 174 7.32 -7.43 6.01
CA ARG A 174 7.85 -8.39 5.03
C ARG A 174 6.93 -9.61 4.89
N GLU A 175 6.46 -10.13 6.02
CA GLU A 175 5.52 -11.26 6.09
C GLU A 175 4.17 -10.91 5.44
N ILE A 176 3.59 -9.75 5.77
CA ILE A 176 2.35 -9.29 5.14
C ILE A 176 2.53 -9.12 3.63
N SER A 177 3.66 -8.52 3.21
CA SER A 177 3.96 -8.29 1.79
C SER A 177 4.01 -9.58 0.96
N SER A 178 4.40 -10.70 1.58
CA SER A 178 4.41 -12.02 0.95
C SER A 178 3.00 -12.56 0.63
N GLY A 179 1.97 -12.01 1.27
CA GLY A 179 0.56 -12.37 1.08
C GLY A 179 -0.26 -11.34 0.29
N LEU A 180 0.28 -10.15 0.02
CA LEU A 180 -0.42 -9.13 -0.76
C LEU A 180 -0.65 -9.60 -2.20
N SER A 181 -1.84 -9.32 -2.73
CA SER A 181 -2.21 -9.67 -4.11
C SER A 181 -1.63 -8.73 -5.17
N THR A 182 -0.98 -7.64 -4.74
CA THR A 182 -0.40 -6.60 -5.59
C THR A 182 1.11 -6.81 -5.77
N PRO A 183 1.72 -6.25 -6.82
CA PRO A 183 3.14 -5.89 -6.77
C PRO A 183 3.45 -4.98 -5.58
N VAL A 184 4.66 -5.09 -5.03
CA VAL A 184 5.05 -4.40 -3.80
C VAL A 184 6.37 -3.64 -3.99
N GLY A 185 6.33 -2.33 -3.81
CA GLY A 185 7.51 -1.47 -3.83
C GLY A 185 8.09 -1.29 -2.43
N PHE A 186 9.34 -1.70 -2.22
CA PHE A 186 10.06 -1.53 -0.96
C PHE A 186 10.98 -0.32 -1.02
N LYS A 187 10.69 0.69 -0.20
CA LYS A 187 11.53 1.89 -0.10
C LYS A 187 12.87 1.57 0.56
N ASN A 188 13.96 2.12 0.03
CA ASN A 188 15.25 2.12 0.72
C ASN A 188 15.15 2.77 2.11
N GLY A 189 16.07 2.43 3.01
CA GLY A 189 16.11 2.96 4.38
C GLY A 189 16.19 4.49 4.42
N THR A 190 15.81 5.11 5.53
CA THR A 190 15.84 6.59 5.65
C THR A 190 17.25 7.17 5.51
N ASN A 191 18.27 6.36 5.76
CA ASN A 191 19.69 6.67 5.54
C ASN A 191 20.18 6.41 4.11
N GLY A 192 19.32 5.92 3.21
CA GLY A 192 19.71 5.59 1.82
C GLY A 192 20.04 4.12 1.61
N ASP A 193 20.02 3.29 2.65
CA ASP A 193 20.43 1.89 2.54
C ASP A 193 19.44 1.06 1.70
N VAL A 194 19.91 0.62 0.53
CA VAL A 194 19.16 -0.23 -0.40
C VAL A 194 19.14 -1.71 0.02
N ALA A 195 20.09 -2.15 0.86
CA ALA A 195 20.17 -3.53 1.31
C ALA A 195 18.94 -3.92 2.15
N ILE A 196 18.40 -2.99 2.95
CA ILE A 196 17.18 -3.20 3.74
C ILE A 196 16.01 -3.56 2.81
N ALA A 197 15.86 -2.85 1.69
CA ALA A 197 14.82 -3.09 0.71
C ALA A 197 15.05 -4.40 -0.07
N ILE A 198 16.29 -4.70 -0.46
CA ILE A 198 16.64 -5.96 -1.13
C ILE A 198 16.31 -7.16 -0.23
N ASN A 199 16.66 -7.10 1.05
CA ASN A 199 16.33 -8.15 2.03
C ASN A 199 14.82 -8.29 2.20
N ALA A 200 14.07 -7.19 2.15
CA ALA A 200 12.62 -7.21 2.21
C ALA A 200 12.00 -7.88 0.97
N ILE A 201 12.50 -7.59 -0.23
CA ILE A 201 12.07 -8.24 -1.48
C ILE A 201 12.34 -9.76 -1.42
N LEU A 202 13.54 -10.16 -0.99
CA LEU A 202 13.88 -11.57 -0.84
C LEU A 202 12.99 -12.28 0.17
N SER A 203 12.75 -11.67 1.34
CA SER A 203 11.88 -12.23 2.36
C SER A 203 10.44 -12.36 1.86
N ALA A 204 9.88 -11.29 1.27
CA ALA A 204 8.53 -11.29 0.75
C ALA A 204 8.33 -12.30 -0.39
N SER A 205 9.38 -12.67 -1.13
CA SER A 205 9.31 -13.69 -2.18
C SER A 205 9.08 -15.12 -1.66
N ARG A 206 9.16 -15.35 -0.34
CA ARG A 206 9.04 -16.68 0.28
C ARG A 206 7.72 -16.84 1.06
N PRO A 207 7.25 -18.09 1.25
CA PRO A 207 6.13 -18.38 2.15
C PRO A 207 6.43 -17.96 3.59
N HIS A 208 5.42 -17.41 4.28
CA HIS A 208 5.46 -17.05 5.69
C HIS A 208 4.21 -17.54 6.44
N SER A 209 4.28 -17.52 7.77
CA SER A 209 3.14 -17.75 8.67
C SER A 209 3.16 -16.73 9.80
N PHE A 210 2.11 -15.93 9.94
CA PHE A 210 2.05 -14.84 10.93
C PHE A 210 0.63 -14.62 11.46
N LEU A 211 0.50 -13.85 12.55
CA LEU A 211 -0.78 -13.48 13.13
C LEU A 211 -1.40 -12.30 12.36
N GLY A 212 -2.64 -12.46 11.91
CA GLY A 212 -3.44 -11.39 11.30
C GLY A 212 -4.91 -11.57 11.65
N ILE A 213 -5.81 -11.04 10.83
CA ILE A 213 -7.25 -11.28 10.93
C ILE A 213 -7.79 -11.93 9.65
N ASN A 214 -8.90 -12.65 9.75
CA ASN A 214 -9.67 -13.11 8.60
C ASN A 214 -10.78 -12.11 8.23
N GLY A 215 -11.55 -12.42 7.18
CA GLY A 215 -12.67 -11.58 6.71
C GLY A 215 -13.74 -11.31 7.77
N GLN A 216 -13.90 -12.20 8.75
CA GLN A 216 -14.84 -12.07 9.87
C GLN A 216 -14.28 -11.21 11.02
N GLY A 217 -13.11 -10.59 10.86
CA GLY A 217 -12.47 -9.79 11.91
C GLY A 217 -11.86 -10.61 13.04
N ARG A 218 -11.74 -11.93 12.89
CA ARG A 218 -11.19 -12.83 13.93
C ARG A 218 -9.70 -13.02 13.72
N THR A 219 -8.94 -13.03 14.82
CA THR A 219 -7.51 -13.37 14.78
C THR A 219 -7.29 -14.71 14.10
N ALA A 220 -6.35 -14.76 13.17
CA ALA A 220 -6.07 -15.93 12.34
C ALA A 220 -4.57 -16.09 12.10
N ILE A 221 -4.15 -17.34 11.87
CA ILE A 221 -2.82 -17.65 11.33
C ILE A 221 -2.90 -17.48 9.81
N VAL A 222 -2.30 -16.41 9.30
CA VAL A 222 -2.19 -16.15 7.87
C VAL A 222 -1.01 -16.94 7.31
N ARG A 223 -1.26 -17.73 6.25
CA ARG A 223 -0.23 -18.50 5.53
C ARG A 223 -0.11 -18.00 4.11
N THR A 224 1.08 -17.56 3.73
CA THR A 224 1.31 -16.95 2.42
C THR A 224 2.11 -17.89 1.52
N ARG A 225 2.06 -17.63 0.21
CA ARG A 225 2.82 -18.40 -0.79
C ARG A 225 4.12 -17.72 -1.22
N GLY A 226 4.37 -16.50 -0.72
CA GLY A 226 5.38 -15.61 -1.27
C GLY A 226 4.84 -14.75 -2.41
N ASN A 227 5.41 -13.55 -2.54
CA ASN A 227 5.11 -12.57 -3.56
C ASN A 227 6.37 -12.25 -4.38
N ARG A 228 6.41 -12.72 -5.62
CA ARG A 228 7.57 -12.55 -6.51
C ARG A 228 7.71 -11.13 -7.09
N TYR A 229 6.68 -10.29 -6.96
CA TYR A 229 6.62 -8.97 -7.59
C TYR A 229 7.07 -7.83 -6.66
N GLY A 230 8.07 -8.12 -5.82
CA GLY A 230 8.78 -7.13 -5.02
C GLY A 230 9.79 -6.36 -5.86
N HIS A 231 9.86 -5.04 -5.69
CA HIS A 231 10.81 -4.17 -6.41
C HIS A 231 11.31 -3.02 -5.52
N LEU A 232 12.43 -2.43 -5.90
CA LEU A 232 13.08 -1.37 -5.12
C LEU A 232 12.45 -0.01 -5.42
N VAL A 233 12.25 0.82 -4.40
CA VAL A 233 11.85 2.22 -4.54
C VAL A 233 12.97 3.12 -4.00
N LEU A 234 13.57 3.92 -4.88
CA LEU A 234 14.62 4.90 -4.53
C LEU A 234 13.97 6.22 -4.07
N ARG A 235 14.29 6.66 -2.86
CA ARG A 235 13.64 7.80 -2.20
C ARG A 235 14.60 8.77 -1.49
N GLY A 236 15.86 8.75 -1.89
CA GLY A 236 16.97 9.45 -1.24
C GLY A 236 17.34 8.86 0.12
N GLY A 237 18.27 9.51 0.80
CA GLY A 237 18.75 9.14 2.13
C GLY A 237 19.83 10.09 2.62
N ASP A 238 19.95 10.25 3.94
CA ASP A 238 20.99 11.10 4.57
C ASP A 238 21.13 12.50 3.94
N GLY A 239 19.99 13.12 3.61
CA GLY A 239 19.92 14.45 3.02
C GLY A 239 20.34 14.53 1.55
N ARG A 240 20.56 13.41 0.88
CA ARG A 240 20.95 13.35 -0.54
C ARG A 240 19.90 12.62 -1.40
N PRO A 241 19.68 13.10 -2.64
CA PRO A 241 18.91 12.33 -3.61
C PRO A 241 19.68 11.08 -4.04
N ASN A 242 18.95 10.08 -4.56
CA ASN A 242 19.53 8.87 -5.15
C ASN A 242 18.85 8.48 -6.47
N TYR A 243 18.39 9.47 -7.23
CA TYR A 243 17.75 9.30 -8.54
C TYR A 243 18.72 9.46 -9.73
N ASP A 244 19.96 9.87 -9.47
CA ASP A 244 20.97 10.08 -10.50
C ASP A 244 21.49 8.75 -11.07
N THR A 245 22.18 8.83 -12.20
CA THR A 245 22.67 7.65 -12.93
C THR A 245 23.60 6.78 -12.10
N VAL A 246 24.42 7.36 -11.22
CA VAL A 246 25.36 6.60 -10.37
C VAL A 246 24.56 5.82 -9.32
N SER A 247 23.62 6.49 -8.65
CA SER A 247 22.75 5.85 -7.66
C SER A 247 21.92 4.71 -8.26
N VAL A 248 21.35 4.90 -9.45
CA VAL A 248 20.59 3.86 -10.16
C VAL A 248 21.50 2.68 -10.53
N GLN A 249 22.69 2.94 -11.08
CA GLN A 249 23.64 1.88 -11.43
C GLN A 249 24.08 1.05 -10.22
N MET A 250 24.32 1.70 -9.08
CA MET A 250 24.65 1.02 -7.82
C MET A 250 23.49 0.15 -7.33
N ALA A 251 22.25 0.66 -7.40
CA ALA A 251 21.07 -0.10 -7.03
C ALA A 251 20.86 -1.33 -7.93
N GLU A 252 21.07 -1.19 -9.25
CA GLU A 252 21.03 -2.33 -10.17
C GLU A 252 22.10 -3.37 -9.86
N GLN A 253 23.33 -2.95 -9.56
CA GLN A 253 24.41 -3.86 -9.17
C GLN A 253 24.04 -4.65 -7.90
N ALA A 254 23.45 -3.97 -6.91
CA ALA A 254 23.00 -4.61 -5.68
C ALA A 254 21.86 -5.63 -5.95
N LEU A 255 20.89 -5.29 -6.79
CA LEU A 255 19.81 -6.21 -7.21
C LEU A 255 20.36 -7.43 -7.96
N ARG A 256 21.27 -7.23 -8.92
CA ARG A 256 21.93 -8.34 -9.66
C ARG A 256 22.70 -9.26 -8.72
N LYS A 257 23.44 -8.69 -7.76
CA LYS A 257 24.18 -9.47 -6.75
C LYS A 257 23.23 -10.33 -5.89
N ALA A 258 22.02 -9.87 -5.65
CA ALA A 258 20.97 -10.60 -4.93
C ALA A 258 20.15 -11.55 -5.83
N ALA A 259 20.51 -11.71 -7.11
CA ALA A 259 19.78 -12.48 -8.11
C ALA A 259 18.30 -12.05 -8.27
N LEU A 260 18.04 -10.74 -8.15
CA LEU A 260 16.73 -10.13 -8.37
C LEU A 260 16.68 -9.39 -9.72
N PRO A 261 15.50 -9.28 -10.35
CA PRO A 261 15.29 -8.40 -11.49
C PRO A 261 15.65 -6.94 -11.15
N CYS A 262 16.23 -6.21 -12.12
CA CYS A 262 16.52 -4.78 -11.98
C CYS A 262 15.24 -3.93 -12.10
N ASN A 263 14.31 -4.10 -11.17
CA ASN A 263 13.08 -3.32 -11.09
C ASN A 263 13.25 -2.23 -10.03
N ILE A 264 13.30 -0.98 -10.50
CA ILE A 264 13.55 0.21 -9.70
C ILE A 264 12.46 1.23 -10.04
N VAL A 265 11.89 1.84 -9.00
CA VAL A 265 10.91 2.93 -9.04
C VAL A 265 11.44 4.14 -8.32
#